data_AF-W8BV03-F1
#
_entry.id   AF-W8BV03-F1
#
_cell.length_a   1.000
_cell.length_b   1.000
_cell.length_c   1.000
_cell.angle_alpha   90.00
_cell.angle_beta   90.00
_cell.angle_gamma   90.00
#
_symmetry.space_group_name_H-M   'P 1'
#
loop_
_entity.id
_entity.type
_entity.pdbx_description
1 polymer ?
#
loop_
_entity_poly.entity_id
_entity_poly.type
_entity_poly.pdbx_seq_one_letter_code
_entity_poly.pdbx_strand_id
1 'polypeptide(L)'
;MTTSLMVGCTLLNIMIFAVDNLARVGHLAYVMALLMEVYPLCYYGQSLLDDSNRLANTIFHANWIKQNEKFRKMLVVFTQHTQKPMELLAGKLIPINLTTFVSVSSKIYFVELNYLLLLFLYIHSPSF
;
A
#
# COMPACT_ATOMS: atom_id res chain seq x y z
N MET A 1 8.00 -14.66 -3.84
CA MET A 1 8.04 -15.63 -2.71
C MET A 1 7.13 -15.18 -1.57
N THR A 2 7.24 -13.92 -1.12
CA THR A 2 6.29 -13.31 -0.16
C THR A 2 4.85 -13.25 -0.68
N THR A 3 4.64 -12.82 -1.93
CA THR A 3 3.30 -12.78 -2.56
C THR A 3 2.63 -14.15 -2.66
N SER A 4 3.39 -15.21 -2.93
CA SER A 4 2.90 -16.59 -2.96
C SER A 4 2.52 -17.11 -1.58
N LEU A 5 3.28 -16.72 -0.55
CA LEU A 5 2.98 -17.04 0.85
C LEU A 5 1.68 -16.35 1.31
N MET A 6 1.49 -15.07 0.94
CA MET A 6 0.29 -14.30 1.29
C MET A 6 -0.97 -14.93 0.70
N VAL A 7 -0.93 -15.30 -0.59
CA VAL A 7 -2.06 -15.95 -1.28
C VAL A 7 -2.34 -17.35 -0.72
N GLY A 8 -1.31 -18.09 -0.30
CA GLY A 8 -1.51 -19.36 0.41
C GLY A 8 -2.19 -19.18 1.77
N CYS A 9 -1.76 -18.18 2.53
CA CYS A 9 -2.36 -17.85 3.83
C CYS A 9 -3.79 -17.31 3.72
N THR A 10 -4.14 -16.52 2.69
CA THR A 10 -5.54 -16.08 2.47
C THR A 10 -6.46 -17.27 2.18
N LEU A 11 -6.01 -18.23 1.37
CA LEU A 11 -6.78 -19.43 1.05
C LEU A 11 -6.98 -20.33 2.27
N LEU A 12 -5.93 -20.56 3.06
CA LEU A 12 -6.04 -21.31 4.32
C LEU A 12 -6.95 -20.60 5.33
N ASN A 13 -6.85 -19.28 5.42
CA ASN A 13 -7.73 -18.46 6.24
C ASN A 13 -9.20 -18.67 5.81
N ILE A 14 -9.56 -18.46 4.54
CA ILE A 14 -10.95 -18.65 4.07
C ILE A 14 -11.49 -20.06 4.35
N MET A 15 -10.65 -21.10 4.24
CA MET A 15 -11.04 -22.49 4.49
C MET A 15 -11.23 -22.83 5.98
N ILE A 16 -10.45 -22.20 6.87
CA ILE A 16 -10.49 -22.45 8.32
C ILE A 16 -11.57 -21.61 9.01
N PHE A 17 -11.82 -20.39 8.55
CA PHE A 17 -12.62 -19.38 9.26
C PHE A 17 -14.13 -19.41 8.92
N ALA A 18 -14.73 -20.61 8.81
CA ALA A 18 -16.13 -20.74 8.41
C ALA A 18 -17.17 -20.43 9.52
N VAL A 19 -16.90 -20.62 10.82
CA VAL A 19 -18.00 -20.56 11.84
C VAL A 19 -17.65 -20.03 13.26
N ASP A 20 -16.39 -19.91 13.72
CA ASP A 20 -16.11 -19.71 15.17
C ASP A 20 -15.66 -18.28 15.64
N ASN A 21 -15.78 -18.01 16.96
CA ASN A 21 -15.33 -16.75 17.60
C ASN A 21 -13.81 -16.64 17.73
N LEU A 22 -13.11 -17.74 18.01
CA LEU A 22 -11.64 -17.81 18.01
C LEU A 22 -11.08 -17.47 16.62
N ALA A 23 -11.91 -17.73 15.62
CA ALA A 23 -11.64 -17.51 14.23
C ALA A 23 -11.48 -16.00 13.90
N ARG A 24 -12.16 -15.10 14.63
CA ARG A 24 -11.99 -13.64 14.46
C ARG A 24 -10.62 -13.14 14.89
N VAL A 25 -10.04 -13.73 15.93
CA VAL A 25 -8.71 -13.34 16.42
C VAL A 25 -7.63 -13.71 15.40
N GLY A 26 -7.75 -14.87 14.76
CA GLY A 26 -6.85 -15.30 13.68
C GLY A 26 -6.89 -14.38 12.47
N HIS A 27 -8.09 -13.97 12.05
CA HIS A 27 -8.27 -13.01 10.95
C HIS A 27 -7.62 -11.65 11.26
N LEU A 28 -7.83 -11.11 12.47
CA LEU A 28 -7.23 -9.85 12.89
C LEU A 28 -5.70 -9.91 12.90
N ALA A 29 -5.11 -10.99 13.43
CA ALA A 29 -3.67 -11.18 13.43
C ALA A 29 -3.10 -11.26 11.99
N TYR A 30 -3.83 -11.90 11.08
CA TYR A 30 -3.45 -12.00 9.67
C TYR A 30 -3.46 -10.63 8.96
N VAL A 31 -4.51 -9.82 9.16
CA VAL A 31 -4.58 -8.47 8.61
C VAL A 31 -3.44 -7.59 9.14
N MET A 32 -3.10 -7.71 10.43
CA MET A 32 -1.97 -6.97 11.00
C MET A 32 -0.63 -7.38 10.38
N ALA A 33 -0.42 -8.68 10.12
CA ALA A 33 0.78 -9.18 9.45
C ALA A 33 0.89 -8.65 8.00
N LEU A 34 -0.23 -8.62 7.27
CA LEU A 34 -0.31 -8.01 5.93
C LEU A 34 0.09 -6.52 5.94
N LEU A 35 -0.42 -5.76 6.90
CA LEU A 35 -0.09 -4.34 7.03
C LEU A 35 1.40 -4.14 7.33
N MET A 36 1.99 -5.00 8.18
CA MET A 36 3.42 -4.96 8.50
C MET A 36 4.31 -5.23 7.28
N GLU A 37 3.89 -6.08 6.35
CA GLU A 37 4.62 -6.36 5.11
C GLU A 37 4.45 -5.26 4.05
N VAL A 38 3.25 -4.71 3.91
CA VAL A 38 2.96 -3.69 2.89
C VAL A 38 3.50 -2.31 3.29
N TYR A 39 3.56 -2.00 4.59
CA TYR A 39 4.08 -0.74 5.10
C TYR A 39 5.49 -0.37 4.58
N PRO A 40 6.53 -1.22 4.70
CA PRO A 40 7.86 -0.89 4.19
C PRO A 40 7.88 -0.69 2.68
N LEU A 41 7.10 -1.46 1.91
CA LEU A 41 7.01 -1.28 0.46
C LEU A 41 6.47 0.11 0.09
N CYS A 42 5.41 0.55 0.76
CA CYS A 42 4.84 1.88 0.57
C CYS A 42 5.81 2.99 1.01
N TYR A 43 6.52 2.78 2.12
CA TYR A 43 7.51 3.72 2.64
C TYR A 43 8.69 3.89 1.68
N TYR A 44 9.31 2.80 1.24
CA TYR A 44 10.42 2.85 0.28
C TYR A 44 9.98 3.40 -1.08
N GLY A 45 8.75 3.08 -1.52
CA GLY A 45 8.17 3.66 -2.72
C GLY A 45 8.11 5.19 -2.66
N GLN A 46 7.61 5.74 -1.54
CA GLN A 46 7.55 7.17 -1.33
C GLN A 46 8.94 7.82 -1.23
N SER A 47 9.86 7.25 -0.44
CA SER A 47 11.23 7.80 -0.32
C SER A 47 11.98 7.82 -1.65
N LEU A 48 11.81 6.78 -2.47
CA LEU A 48 12.43 6.72 -3.81
C LEU A 48 11.88 7.82 -4.73
N LEU A 49 10.58 8.13 -4.64
CA LEU A 49 9.96 9.21 -5.40
C LEU A 49 10.49 10.58 -4.97
N ASP A 50 10.61 10.81 -3.67
CA ASP A 50 11.11 12.06 -3.12
C ASP A 50 12.57 12.29 -3.53
N ASP A 51 13.41 11.26 -3.44
CA ASP A 51 14.82 11.32 -3.88
C ASP A 51 14.95 11.58 -5.39
N SER A 52 14.11 10.92 -6.20
CA SER A 52 14.08 11.11 -7.65
C SER A 52 13.70 12.54 -8.04
N ASN A 53 12.68 13.11 -7.37
CA ASN A 53 12.28 14.50 -7.57
C ASN A 53 13.36 15.49 -7.12
N ARG A 54 14.00 15.24 -5.97
CA ARG A 54 15.08 16.07 -5.46
C ARG A 54 16.30 16.04 -6.38
N LEU A 55 16.64 14.87 -6.92
CA LEU A 55 17.70 14.71 -7.91
C LEU A 55 17.37 15.47 -9.20
N ALA A 56 16.15 15.32 -9.73
CA ALA A 56 15.69 16.04 -10.92
C ALA A 56 15.78 17.56 -10.74
N ASN A 57 15.33 18.08 -9.58
CA ASN A 57 15.41 19.51 -9.26
C ASN A 57 16.86 20.01 -9.15
N THR A 58 17.73 19.24 -8.49
CA THR A 58 19.14 19.61 -8.33
C THR A 58 19.86 19.68 -9.67
N ILE A 59 19.58 18.75 -10.58
CA ILE A 59 20.22 18.77 -11.90
C ILE A 59 19.63 19.85 -12.81
N PHE A 60 18.34 20.17 -12.66
CA PHE A 60 17.73 21.29 -13.38
C PHE A 60 18.41 22.63 -13.04
N HIS A 61 18.80 22.82 -11.78
CA HIS A 61 19.58 23.98 -11.33
C HIS A 61 21.09 23.89 -11.61
N ALA A 62 21.62 22.69 -11.92
CA ALA A 62 23.01 22.53 -12.32
C ALA A 62 23.23 23.08 -13.73
N ASN A 63 24.46 23.49 -14.07
CA ASN A 63 24.80 24.04 -15.39
C ASN A 63 24.88 22.94 -16.47
N TRP A 64 23.78 22.22 -16.69
CA TRP A 64 23.66 21.03 -17.54
C TRP A 64 23.89 21.31 -19.03
N ILE A 65 23.78 22.57 -19.46
CA ILE A 65 24.05 23.01 -20.83
C ILE A 65 25.54 22.87 -21.19
N LYS A 66 26.45 23.01 -20.20
CA LYS A 66 27.90 22.85 -20.40
C LYS A 66 28.41 21.41 -20.23
N GLN A 67 27.52 20.46 -19.94
CA GLN A 67 27.88 19.05 -19.71
C GLN A 67 27.82 18.21 -21.00
N ASN A 68 28.45 17.04 -20.97
CA ASN A 68 28.54 16.11 -22.09
C ASN A 68 27.17 15.77 -22.71
N GLU A 69 27.12 15.59 -24.04
CA GLU A 69 25.88 15.24 -24.76
C GLU A 69 25.22 13.95 -24.26
N LYS A 70 26.03 12.96 -23.86
CA LYS A 70 25.53 11.71 -23.23
C LYS A 70 24.79 12.00 -21.92
N PHE A 71 25.33 12.89 -21.08
CA PHE A 71 24.71 13.28 -19.82
C PHE A 71 23.40 14.03 -20.07
N ARG A 72 23.38 14.92 -21.09
CA ARG A 72 22.19 15.68 -21.48
C ARG A 72 21.06 14.78 -22.00
N LYS A 73 21.38 13.79 -22.84
CA LYS A 73 20.38 12.81 -23.33
C LYS A 73 19.83 11.94 -22.20
N MET A 74 20.69 11.45 -21.31
CA MET A 74 20.27 10.68 -20.14
C MET A 74 19.36 11.52 -19.23
N LEU A 75 19.66 12.81 -19.06
CA LEU A 75 18.85 13.73 -18.27
C LEU A 75 17.45 13.92 -18.85
N VAL A 76 17.35 14.20 -20.15
CA VAL A 76 16.06 14.39 -20.83
C VAL A 76 15.20 13.13 -20.71
N VAL A 77 15.79 11.95 -20.92
CA VAL A 77 15.09 10.67 -20.74
C VAL A 77 14.64 10.51 -19.29
N PHE A 78 15.52 10.74 -18.32
CA PHE A 78 15.21 10.64 -16.90
C PHE A 78 14.08 11.59 -16.49
N THR A 79 14.17 12.88 -16.85
CA THR A 79 13.13 13.89 -16.56
C THR A 79 11.81 13.56 -17.25
N GLN A 80 11.84 13.01 -18.46
CA GLN A 80 10.63 12.60 -19.18
C GLN A 80 9.99 11.34 -18.57
N HIS A 81 10.80 10.49 -17.93
CA HIS A 81 10.33 9.35 -17.14
C HIS A 81 9.81 9.73 -15.75
N THR A 82 10.36 10.77 -15.10
CA THR A 82 9.93 11.24 -13.77
C THR A 82 8.80 12.27 -13.83
N GLN A 83 8.64 13.01 -14.93
CA GLN A 83 7.47 13.88 -15.18
C GLN A 83 6.20 13.08 -15.46
N LYS A 84 6.32 11.83 -15.91
CA LYS A 84 5.22 10.87 -15.77
C LYS A 84 5.19 10.55 -14.28
N PRO A 85 4.10 10.87 -13.57
CA PRO A 85 4.05 10.60 -12.15
C PRO A 85 4.31 9.10 -12.01
N MET A 86 5.42 8.74 -11.37
CA MET A 86 5.67 7.36 -10.95
C MET A 86 4.67 7.09 -9.83
N GLU A 87 3.39 7.06 -10.19
CA GLU A 87 2.38 6.48 -9.36
C GLU A 87 2.69 4.99 -9.43
N LEU A 88 3.31 4.47 -8.38
CA LEU A 88 3.33 3.05 -8.11
C LEU A 88 1.86 2.63 -7.99
N LEU A 89 1.20 2.36 -9.12
CA LEU A 89 -0.22 2.07 -9.13
C LEU A 89 -0.38 0.61 -8.74
N ALA A 90 -1.01 0.34 -7.59
CA ALA A 90 -1.55 -0.98 -7.30
C ALA A 90 -2.63 -1.27 -8.36
N GLY A 91 -2.34 -2.19 -9.28
CA GLY A 91 -3.28 -2.63 -10.30
C GLY A 91 -3.75 -1.55 -11.29
N LYS A 92 -2.94 -0.52 -11.59
CA LYS A 92 -3.30 0.62 -12.48
C LYS A 92 -4.46 1.52 -12.00
N LEU A 93 -4.97 1.35 -10.78
CA LEU A 93 -6.18 2.06 -10.32
C LEU A 93 -5.95 2.93 -9.07
N ILE A 94 -4.97 2.59 -8.23
CA ILE A 94 -4.77 3.28 -6.95
C ILE A 94 -3.28 3.62 -6.78
N PRO A 95 -2.90 4.90 -6.65
CA PRO A 95 -1.52 5.26 -6.34
C PRO A 95 -1.16 4.71 -4.95
N ILE A 96 -0.15 3.84 -4.90
CA ILE A 96 0.48 3.33 -3.67
C ILE A 96 1.28 4.49 -3.10
N ASN A 97 0.62 5.32 -2.29
CA ASN A 97 1.28 6.28 -1.42
C ASN A 97 0.95 5.95 0.05
N LEU A 98 1.73 6.49 0.97
CA LEU A 98 1.54 6.27 2.41
C LEU A 98 0.14 6.71 2.89
N THR A 99 -0.38 7.82 2.36
CA THR A 99 -1.73 8.35 2.61
C THR A 99 -2.83 7.39 2.17
N THR A 100 -2.69 6.73 1.02
CA THR A 100 -3.65 5.75 0.50
C THR A 100 -3.62 4.48 1.34
N PHE A 101 -2.42 4.03 1.74
CA PHE A 101 -2.26 2.91 2.68
C PHE A 101 -2.95 3.19 4.01
N VAL A 102 -2.73 4.37 4.61
CA VAL A 102 -3.39 4.78 5.85
C VAL A 102 -4.91 4.85 5.66
N SER A 103 -5.38 5.46 4.57
CA SER A 103 -6.81 5.59 4.28
C SER A 103 -7.50 4.22 4.12
N VAL A 104 -6.87 3.29 3.41
CA VAL A 104 -7.38 1.91 3.25
C VAL A 104 -7.37 1.19 4.59
N SER A 105 -6.30 1.29 5.36
CA SER A 105 -6.19 0.70 6.70
C SER A 105 -7.31 1.21 7.61
N SER A 106 -7.52 2.53 7.68
CA SER A 106 -8.59 3.14 8.47
C SER A 106 -9.99 2.67 8.03
N LYS A 107 -10.22 2.50 6.73
CA LYS A 107 -11.49 1.96 6.22
C LYS A 107 -11.70 0.50 6.63
N ILE A 108 -10.65 -0.33 6.60
CA ILE A 108 -10.70 -1.72 7.04
C ILE A 108 -11.08 -1.77 8.53
N TYR A 109 -10.40 -1.01 9.39
CA TYR A 109 -10.73 -0.94 10.82
C TYR A 109 -12.16 -0.45 11.08
N PHE A 110 -12.63 0.54 10.31
CA PHE A 110 -14.00 1.05 10.42
C PHE A 110 -15.06 -0.02 10.08
N VAL A 111 -14.85 -0.77 8.99
CA VAL A 111 -15.77 -1.85 8.57
C VAL A 111 -15.82 -2.97 9.60
N GLU A 112 -14.66 -3.39 10.12
CA GLU A 112 -14.56 -4.43 11.16
C GLU A 112 -15.29 -4.01 12.46
N LEU A 113 -15.11 -2.76 12.90
CA LEU A 113 -15.83 -2.21 14.06
C LEU A 113 -17.34 -2.17 13.85
N ASN A 114 -17.79 -1.79 12.64
CA ASN A 114 -19.21 -1.74 12.30
C ASN A 114 -19.84 -3.14 12.32
N TYR A 115 -19.12 -4.14 11.80
CA TYR A 115 -19.55 -5.54 11.81
C TYR A 115 -19.66 -6.10 13.24
N LEU A 116 -18.71 -5.78 14.11
CA LEU A 116 -18.78 -6.15 15.54
C LEU A 116 -19.95 -5.49 16.27
N LEU A 117 -20.25 -4.22 15.98
CA LEU A 117 -21.42 -3.50 16.51
C LEU A 117 -22.74 -4.17 16.07
N LEU A 118 -22.87 -4.51 14.78
CA LEU A 118 -24.05 -5.20 14.26
C LEU A 118 -24.24 -6.58 14.91
N LEU A 119 -23.16 -7.32 15.15
CA LEU A 119 -23.20 -8.59 15.88
C LEU A 119 -23.59 -8.42 17.36
N PHE A 120 -23.08 -7.38 18.02
CA PHE A 120 -23.48 -7.05 19.40
C PHE A 120 -24.96 -6.68 19.49
N LEU A 121 -25.45 -5.88 18.54
CA LEU A 121 -26.86 -5.52 18.44
C LEU A 121 -27.73 -6.72 18.10
N TYR A 122 -27.24 -7.65 17.26
CA TYR A 122 -27.95 -8.90 16.95
C TYR A 122 -28.05 -9.82 18.18
N ILE A 123 -26.99 -9.91 18.98
CA ILE A 123 -26.97 -10.71 20.22
C ILE A 123 -27.80 -10.07 21.34
N HIS A 124 -27.87 -8.73 21.39
CA HIS A 124 -28.63 -7.98 22.40
C HIS A 124 -30.04 -7.57 21.94
N SER A 125 -30.44 -7.89 20.71
CA SER A 125 -31.83 -7.75 20.28
C SER A 125 -32.64 -8.84 21.01
N PRO A 126 -33.56 -8.49 21.91
CA PRO A 126 -34.39 -9.48 22.56
C PRO A 126 -35.25 -10.10 21.46
N SER A 127 -35.01 -11.37 21.16
CA SER A 127 -35.95 -12.20 20.41
C SER A 127 -37.31 -12.09 21.09
N PHE A 128 -38.26 -11.46 20.41
CA PHE A 128 -39.69 -11.65 20.64
C PHE A 128 -40.08 -13.11 20.37
#